data_AF-T0TQ29-F1
#
_entry.id   AF-T0TQ29-F1
#
_cell.length_a   1.000
_cell.length_b   1.000
_cell.length_c   1.000
_cell.angle_alpha   90.00
_cell.angle_beta   90.00
_cell.angle_gamma   90.00
#
_symmetry.space_group_name_H-M   'P 1'
#
loop_
_entity.id
_entity.type
_entity.pdbx_description
1 polymer ?
#
loop_
_entity_poly.entity_id
_entity_poly.type
_entity_poly.pdbx_seq_one_letter_code
_entity_poly.pdbx_strand_id
1 'polypeptide(L)'
;MTLLQDYARHHQASIFITSHDASFIEKVSTRVVVIQEGRLYREGTFEEIFGNVHQHEVYHLLLDKSAESVLKQRFPELDYKVLDGGISVETRNPDLYRLLLEETEVLQFTREPASLEDLLYEVLK
;
A
#
# COMPACT_ATOMS: atom_id res chain seq x y z
N MET A 1 -16.84 16.85 1.21
CA MET A 1 -17.11 16.57 2.63
C MET A 1 -18.16 15.47 2.72
N THR A 2 -18.04 14.55 3.65
CA THR A 2 -18.98 13.44 3.82
C THR A 2 -20.14 13.85 4.76
N LEU A 3 -21.32 13.25 4.57
CA LEU A 3 -22.52 13.50 5.39
C LEU A 3 -22.24 13.38 6.91
N LEU A 4 -21.36 12.45 7.29
CA LEU A 4 -20.94 12.22 8.68
C LEU A 4 -20.18 13.41 9.28
N GLN A 5 -19.31 14.06 8.49
CA GLN A 5 -18.56 15.23 8.96
C GLN A 5 -19.51 16.41 9.22
N ASP A 6 -20.50 16.60 8.35
CA ASP A 6 -21.49 17.66 8.51
C ASP A 6 -22.39 17.42 9.71
N TYR A 7 -22.82 16.17 9.93
CA TYR A 7 -23.59 15.79 11.12
C TYR A 7 -22.81 16.05 12.41
N ALA A 8 -21.56 15.59 12.50
CA ALA A 8 -20.71 15.81 13.68
C ALA A 8 -20.55 17.29 14.01
N ARG A 9 -20.29 18.12 12.98
CA ARG A 9 -20.14 19.57 13.14
C ARG A 9 -21.44 20.24 13.57
N HIS A 10 -22.56 19.92 12.92
CA HIS A 10 -23.86 20.53 13.22
C HIS A 10 -24.36 20.19 14.63
N HIS A 11 -24.10 18.97 15.10
CA HIS A 11 -24.56 18.49 16.40
C HIS A 11 -23.50 18.59 17.51
N GLN A 12 -22.33 19.17 17.24
CA GLN A 12 -21.18 19.21 18.16
C GLN A 12 -20.84 17.82 18.74
N ALA A 13 -21.02 16.78 17.93
CA ALA A 13 -20.84 15.39 18.32
C ALA A 13 -19.44 14.89 17.98
N SER A 14 -18.94 13.93 18.76
CA SER A 14 -17.76 13.14 18.41
C SER A 14 -18.20 11.81 17.79
N ILE A 15 -17.59 11.43 16.68
CA ILE A 15 -17.86 10.15 16.01
C ILE A 15 -16.62 9.27 16.13
N PHE A 16 -16.81 8.07 16.65
CA PHE A 16 -15.80 7.02 16.64
C PHE A 16 -16.13 6.03 15.50
N ILE A 17 -15.15 5.74 14.66
CA ILE A 17 -15.29 4.84 13.52
C ILE A 17 -14.14 3.83 13.49
N THR A 18 -14.43 2.64 12.97
CA THR A 18 -13.45 1.62 12.60
C THR A 18 -13.68 1.24 11.15
N SER A 19 -12.63 1.13 10.35
CA SER A 19 -12.72 0.81 8.93
C SER A 19 -11.52 -0.06 8.52
N HIS A 20 -11.70 -0.80 7.43
CA HIS A 20 -10.63 -1.54 6.76
C HIS A 20 -10.05 -0.78 5.55
N ASP A 21 -10.62 0.38 5.22
CA ASP A 21 -10.23 1.21 4.08
C ASP A 21 -9.41 2.42 4.54
N ALA A 22 -8.13 2.45 4.19
CA ALA A 22 -7.21 3.54 4.53
C ALA A 22 -7.64 4.88 3.93
N SER A 23 -8.03 4.91 2.66
CA SER A 23 -8.46 6.13 1.96
C SER A 23 -9.74 6.71 2.57
N PHE A 24 -10.64 5.86 3.05
CA PHE A 24 -11.80 6.32 3.82
C PHE A 24 -11.33 6.97 5.14
N ILE A 25 -10.50 6.29 5.92
CA ILE A 25 -10.01 6.79 7.22
C ILE A 25 -9.30 8.13 7.04
N GLU A 26 -8.39 8.23 6.08
CA GLU A 26 -7.65 9.46 5.72
C GLU A 26 -8.61 10.62 5.42
N LYS A 27 -9.67 10.35 4.64
CA LYS A 27 -10.61 11.38 4.20
C LYS A 27 -11.55 11.87 5.30
N VAL A 28 -11.97 10.99 6.22
CA VAL A 28 -13.05 11.32 7.17
C VAL A 28 -12.57 11.65 8.58
N SER A 29 -11.43 11.12 8.99
CA SER A 29 -10.98 11.16 10.38
C SER A 29 -10.20 12.44 10.68
N THR A 30 -10.47 13.06 11.82
CA THR A 30 -9.65 14.16 12.34
C THR A 30 -8.45 13.66 13.13
N ARG A 31 -8.57 12.47 13.73
CA ARG A 31 -7.55 11.77 14.52
C ARG A 31 -7.68 10.28 14.25
N VAL A 32 -6.57 9.57 14.28
CA VAL A 32 -6.46 8.13 14.16
C VAL A 32 -5.74 7.58 15.38
N VAL A 33 -6.22 6.43 15.87
CA VAL A 33 -5.57 5.67 16.92
C VAL A 33 -5.31 4.26 16.41
N VAL A 34 -4.08 3.78 16.58
CA VAL A 34 -3.69 2.41 16.26
C VAL A 34 -3.69 1.61 17.55
N ILE A 35 -4.48 0.54 17.59
CA ILE A 35 -4.58 -0.36 18.74
C ILE A 35 -4.09 -1.74 18.30
N GLN A 36 -3.15 -2.30 19.05
CA GLN A 36 -2.66 -3.67 18.86
C GLN A 36 -2.60 -4.37 20.22
N GLU A 37 -3.07 -5.62 20.27
CA GLU A 37 -3.04 -6.45 21.49
C GLU A 37 -3.64 -5.75 22.73
N GLY A 38 -4.72 -5.00 22.53
CA GLY A 38 -5.41 -4.28 23.60
C GLY A 38 -4.66 -3.05 24.13
N ARG A 39 -3.60 -2.59 23.45
CA ARG A 39 -2.81 -1.41 23.81
C ARG A 39 -2.90 -0.34 22.74
N LEU A 40 -2.93 0.92 23.16
CA LEU A 40 -2.77 2.06 22.26
C LEU A 40 -1.30 2.11 21.84
N TYR A 41 -1.06 1.93 20.55
CA TYR A 41 0.28 1.87 19.97
C TYR A 41 0.72 3.24 19.44
N ARG A 42 -0.15 3.92 18.68
CA ARG A 42 0.06 5.29 18.18
C ARG A 42 -1.22 6.08 18.14
N GLU A 43 -1.08 7.39 18.18
CA GLU A 43 -2.16 8.36 18.08
C GLU A 43 -1.66 9.63 17.38
N GLY A 44 -2.48 10.19 16.50
CA GLY A 44 -2.15 11.38 15.71
C GLY A 44 -3.14 11.61 14.58
N THR A 45 -2.81 12.48 13.66
CA THR A 45 -3.46 12.58 12.35
C THR A 45 -3.10 11.37 11.49
N PHE A 46 -3.85 11.16 10.40
CA PHE A 46 -3.55 10.08 9.46
C PHE A 46 -2.12 10.21 8.90
N GLU A 47 -1.73 11.42 8.48
CA GLU A 47 -0.41 11.71 7.90
C GLU A 47 0.73 11.54 8.90
N GLU A 48 0.53 11.89 10.17
CA GLU A 48 1.54 11.66 11.22
C GLU A 48 1.79 10.17 11.51
N ILE A 49 0.77 9.32 11.35
CA ILE A 49 0.88 7.89 11.62
C ILE A 49 1.39 7.13 10.39
N PHE A 50 0.81 7.38 9.22
CA PHE A 50 1.02 6.58 8.01
C PHE A 50 1.78 7.32 6.90
N GLY A 51 2.11 8.60 7.08
CA GLY A 51 2.62 9.44 6.01
C GLY A 51 1.58 9.69 4.91
N ASN A 52 2.05 9.98 3.70
CA ASN A 52 1.18 10.19 2.55
C ASN A 52 0.84 8.83 1.90
N VAL A 53 -0.40 8.35 2.01
CA VAL A 53 -0.83 7.04 1.46
C VAL A 53 -0.53 6.94 -0.02
N HIS A 54 -0.72 8.03 -0.76
CA HIS A 54 -0.51 8.06 -2.21
C HIS A 54 0.97 7.89 -2.62
N GLN A 55 1.90 7.97 -1.67
CA GLN A 55 3.32 7.67 -1.92
C GLN A 55 3.66 6.19 -1.72
N HIS A 56 2.78 5.42 -1.07
CA HIS A 56 2.96 4.00 -0.84
C HIS A 56 2.22 3.26 -1.96
N GLU A 57 2.90 3.07 -3.10
CA GLU A 57 2.38 2.28 -4.22
C GLU A 57 2.97 0.86 -4.17
N VAL A 58 2.13 -0.12 -4.46
CA VAL A 58 2.55 -1.50 -4.75
C VAL A 58 2.48 -1.69 -6.26
N TYR A 59 3.59 -2.15 -6.83
CA TYR A 59 3.75 -2.41 -8.25
C TYR A 59 3.67 -3.91 -8.49
N HIS A 60 2.74 -4.32 -9.35
CA HIS A 60 2.58 -5.69 -9.79
C HIS A 60 2.95 -5.79 -11.26
N LEU A 61 3.91 -6.66 -11.57
CA LEU A 61 4.36 -6.92 -12.93
C LEU A 61 4.13 -8.39 -13.25
N LEU A 62 3.60 -8.66 -14.44
CA LEU A 62 3.65 -9.97 -15.07
C LEU A 62 4.64 -9.87 -16.24
N LEU A 63 5.77 -10.55 -16.11
CA LEU A 63 6.83 -10.57 -17.10
C LEU A 63 6.69 -11.82 -17.97
N ASP A 64 7.19 -11.75 -19.20
CA ASP A 64 7.31 -12.95 -20.05
C ASP A 64 8.29 -13.95 -19.42
N LYS A 65 8.11 -15.25 -19.71
CA LYS A 65 8.99 -16.30 -19.16
C LYS A 65 10.45 -16.15 -19.59
N SER A 66 10.71 -15.51 -20.73
CA SER A 66 12.07 -15.18 -21.18
C SER A 66 12.84 -14.32 -20.18
N ALA A 67 12.15 -13.55 -19.32
CA ALA A 67 12.76 -12.70 -18.30
C ALA A 67 13.49 -13.48 -17.21
N GLU A 68 13.23 -14.79 -17.01
CA GLU A 68 13.79 -15.58 -15.90
C GLU A 68 15.32 -15.52 -15.85
N SER A 69 15.96 -15.58 -17.03
CA SER A 69 17.43 -15.54 -17.12
C SER A 69 17.98 -14.18 -16.71
N VAL A 70 17.30 -13.09 -17.11
CA VAL A 70 17.68 -11.72 -16.75
C VAL A 70 17.49 -11.50 -15.25
N LEU A 71 16.38 -11.96 -14.68
CA LEU A 71 16.11 -11.87 -13.24
C LEU A 71 17.19 -12.58 -12.42
N LYS A 72 17.51 -13.82 -12.75
CA LYS A 72 18.55 -14.59 -12.02
C LYS A 72 19.94 -13.94 -12.09
N GLN A 73 20.28 -13.30 -13.21
CA GLN A 73 21.60 -12.70 -13.40
C GLN A 73 21.71 -11.30 -12.81
N ARG A 74 20.70 -10.45 -13.00
CA ARG A 74 20.75 -9.02 -12.63
C ARG A 74 20.05 -8.72 -11.30
N PHE A 75 19.10 -9.55 -10.89
CA PHE A 75 18.29 -9.37 -9.69
C PHE A 75 18.26 -10.66 -8.83
N PRO A 76 19.41 -11.20 -8.38
CA PRO A 76 19.49 -12.51 -7.75
C PRO A 76 18.75 -12.62 -6.40
N GLU A 77 18.53 -11.49 -5.73
CA GLU A 77 17.79 -11.41 -4.45
C GLU A 77 16.31 -11.05 -4.62
N LEU A 78 15.85 -10.82 -5.85
CA LEU A 78 14.45 -10.49 -6.11
C LEU A 78 13.57 -11.73 -5.90
N ASP A 79 12.57 -11.59 -5.04
CA ASP A 79 11.52 -12.59 -4.91
C ASP A 79 10.51 -12.47 -6.05
N TYR A 80 10.17 -13.59 -6.69
CA TYR A 80 9.21 -13.66 -7.79
C TYR A 80 8.56 -15.04 -7.88
N LYS A 81 7.37 -15.09 -8.46
CA LYS A 81 6.60 -16.32 -8.65
C LYS A 81 6.51 -16.69 -10.12
N VAL A 82 6.98 -17.88 -10.49
CA VAL A 82 6.78 -18.42 -11.84
C VAL A 82 5.37 -19.00 -11.94
N LEU A 83 4.59 -18.49 -12.88
CA LEU A 83 3.21 -18.91 -13.16
C LEU A 83 3.11 -19.49 -14.58
N ASP A 84 1.99 -20.14 -14.89
CA ASP A 84 1.77 -20.67 -16.25
C ASP A 84 1.80 -19.58 -17.33
N GLY A 85 1.34 -18.38 -17.00
CA GLY A 85 1.26 -17.23 -17.91
C GLY A 85 2.47 -16.28 -17.93
N GLY A 86 3.50 -16.51 -17.09
CA GLY A 86 4.63 -15.58 -16.97
C GLY A 86 5.28 -15.60 -15.60
N ILE A 87 6.07 -14.58 -15.30
CA ILE A 87 6.72 -14.38 -14.00
C ILE A 87 6.06 -13.20 -13.29
N SER A 88 5.49 -13.46 -12.12
CA SER A 88 4.87 -12.43 -11.29
C SER A 88 5.88 -11.84 -10.32
N VAL A 89 6.04 -10.52 -10.37
CA VAL A 89 6.87 -9.74 -9.46
C VAL A 89 5.97 -8.72 -8.75
N GLU A 90 6.15 -8.60 -7.44
CA GLU A 90 5.54 -7.55 -6.63
C GLU A 90 6.65 -6.75 -5.95
N THR A 91 6.57 -5.42 -6.00
CA THR A 91 7.55 -4.55 -5.36
C THR A 91 6.95 -3.23 -4.92
N ARG A 92 7.48 -2.67 -3.84
CA ARG A 92 7.22 -1.28 -3.38
C ARG A 92 8.32 -0.32 -3.77
N ASN A 93 9.39 -0.81 -4.40
CA ASN A 93 10.52 0.00 -4.80
C ASN A 93 10.27 0.62 -6.19
N PRO A 94 10.13 1.95 -6.29
CA PRO A 94 9.82 2.62 -7.54
C PRO A 94 10.94 2.51 -8.58
N ASP A 95 12.19 2.37 -8.16
CA ASP A 95 13.32 2.24 -9.08
C ASP A 95 13.41 0.81 -9.63
N LEU A 96 13.02 -0.19 -8.83
CA LEU A 96 13.02 -1.58 -9.25
C LEU A 96 12.00 -1.85 -10.36
N TYR A 97 10.73 -1.40 -10.22
CA TYR A 97 9.75 -1.67 -11.29
C TYR A 97 10.15 -0.97 -12.59
N ARG A 98 10.74 0.23 -12.53
CA ARG A 98 11.22 0.96 -13.73
C ARG A 98 12.33 0.18 -14.43
N LEU A 99 13.30 -0.33 -13.68
CA LEU A 99 14.36 -1.18 -14.23
C LEU A 99 13.78 -2.45 -14.87
N LEU A 100 12.77 -3.07 -14.25
CA LEU A 100 12.11 -4.24 -14.84
C LEU A 100 11.37 -3.90 -16.13
N LEU A 101 10.72 -2.73 -16.19
CA LEU A 101 10.07 -2.24 -17.43
C LEU A 101 11.07 -2.00 -18.57
N GLU A 102 12.31 -1.63 -18.25
CA GLU A 102 13.35 -1.35 -19.24
C GLU A 102 14.07 -2.62 -19.73
N GLU A 103 14.21 -3.62 -18.85
CA GLU A 103 15.17 -4.72 -19.05
C GLU A 103 14.49 -6.07 -19.34
N THR A 104 13.16 -6.10 -19.26
CA THR A 104 12.39 -7.33 -19.47
C THR A 104 11.15 -7.06 -20.32
N GLU A 105 10.63 -8.11 -20.97
CA GLU A 105 9.35 -8.03 -21.65
C GLU A 105 8.21 -8.15 -20.63
N VAL A 106 7.41 -7.08 -20.50
CA VAL A 106 6.33 -6.98 -19.52
C VAL A 106 4.99 -7.22 -20.23
N LEU A 107 4.31 -8.27 -19.81
CA LEU A 107 2.99 -8.67 -20.32
C LEU A 107 1.86 -7.87 -19.66
N GLN A 108 2.00 -7.56 -18.36
CA GLN A 108 1.03 -6.76 -17.60
C GLN A 108 1.73 -5.92 -16.54
N PHE A 109 1.23 -4.71 -16.31
CA PHE A 109 1.67 -3.82 -15.24
C PHE A 109 0.47 -3.17 -14.57
N THR A 110 0.41 -3.27 -13.25
CA THR A 110 -0.56 -2.58 -12.40
C THR A 110 0.16 -1.88 -11.25
N ARG A 111 -0.36 -0.71 -10.88
CA ARG A 111 0.04 0.01 -9.67
C ARG A 111 -1.20 0.24 -8.84
N GLU A 112 -1.11 -0.04 -7.56
CA GLU A 112 -2.21 0.12 -6.63
C GLU A 112 -1.72 0.82 -5.36
N PRO A 113 -2.53 1.64 -4.70
CA PRO A 113 -2.19 2.17 -3.39
C PRO A 113 -1.99 1.02 -2.40
N ALA A 114 -1.05 1.18 -1.47
CA ALA A 114 -0.82 0.23 -0.40
C ALA A 114 -2.10 -0.01 0.41
N SER A 115 -2.33 -1.26 0.77
CA SER A 115 -3.47 -1.62 1.60
C SER A 115 -3.32 -1.06 3.02
N LEU A 116 -4.42 -0.95 3.76
CA LEU A 116 -4.35 -0.57 5.18
C LEU A 116 -3.47 -1.55 5.98
N GLU A 117 -3.49 -2.84 5.63
CA GLU A 117 -2.67 -3.86 6.29
C GLU A 117 -1.17 -3.60 6.07
N ASP A 118 -0.78 -3.21 4.86
CA ASP A 118 0.61 -2.85 4.54
C ASP A 118 1.07 -1.63 5.33
N LEU A 119 0.24 -0.59 5.38
CA LEU A 119 0.52 0.62 6.16
C LEU A 119 0.63 0.31 7.65
N LEU A 120 -0.26 -0.53 8.18
CA LEU A 120 -0.19 -0.97 9.58
C LEU A 120 1.09 -1.77 9.84
N TYR A 121 1.50 -2.66 8.93
CA TYR A 121 2.73 -3.43 9.10
C TYR A 121 3.98 -2.56 9.20
N GLU A 122 4.03 -1.45 8.45
CA GLU A 122 5.14 -0.49 8.54
C GLU A 122 5.14 0.28 9.86
N VAL A 123 3.95 0.67 10.34
CA VAL A 123 3.80 1.41 11.59
C VAL A 123 4.15 0.58 12.82
N LEU A 124 3.81 -0.71 12.80
CA LEU A 124 3.96 -1.65 13.92
C LEU A 124 5.36 -2.29 14.03
N LYS A 125 6.26 -2.02 13.08
CA LYS A 125 7.70 -2.31 13.21
C LYS A 125 8.40 -1.31 14.14
#